data_AF-A0A931R346-F1
#
_entry.id   AF-A0A931R346-F1
#
_cell.length_a   1.000
_cell.length_b   1.000
_cell.length_c   1.000
_cell.angle_alpha   90.00
_cell.angle_beta   90.00
_cell.angle_gamma   90.00
#
_symmetry.space_group_name_H-M   'P 1'
#
loop_
_entity.id
_entity.type
_entity.pdbx_description
1 polymer ?
#
loop_
_entity_poly.entity_id
_entity_poly.type
_entity_poly.pdbx_seq_one_letter_code
_entity_poly.pdbx_strand_id
1 'polypeptide(L)'
;MVKTKAKKWGVCLFAAAFLLMSVLIVSRYLTHGKERKEEMVRVPHGKFMMGSNEEEVKVFKDVFGEKTHYKELKGQRTVYVKDFYIDRYEVTNRQYQKFVEATHYPRIPDHWQQHEHGNRPPPGEEDYPVTFVSWYDAQAYAQWAGKRLPTEEEWEKAARG
;
A
#
# COMPACT_ATOMS: atom_id res chain seq x y z
N MET A 1 -55.72 22.47 34.63
CA MET A 1 -54.82 23.31 33.83
C MET A 1 -53.49 22.58 33.69
N VAL A 2 -53.14 22.17 32.47
CA VAL A 2 -52.20 21.09 32.12
C VAL A 2 -50.73 21.53 32.24
N LYS A 3 -49.86 20.73 32.88
CA LYS A 3 -48.39 20.92 32.84
C LYS A 3 -47.65 19.64 32.44
N THR A 4 -46.79 19.83 31.43
CA THR A 4 -45.50 19.16 31.14
C THR A 4 -45.48 17.68 30.72
N LYS A 5 -45.50 17.44 29.40
CA LYS A 5 -45.10 16.16 28.76
C LYS A 5 -43.95 16.30 27.74
N ALA A 6 -43.12 17.35 27.83
CA ALA A 6 -42.13 17.70 26.81
C ALA A 6 -40.67 17.26 27.07
N LYS A 7 -40.35 16.58 28.18
CA LYS A 7 -38.94 16.34 28.58
C LYS A 7 -38.36 14.94 28.27
N LYS A 8 -39.15 13.98 27.78
CA LYS A 8 -38.68 12.60 27.52
C LYS A 8 -38.20 12.31 26.09
N TRP A 9 -38.47 13.19 25.12
CA TRP A 9 -38.16 12.95 23.72
C TRP A 9 -36.73 13.35 23.32
N GLY A 10 -36.12 14.32 24.01
CA GLY A 10 -34.76 14.78 23.69
C GLY A 10 -33.69 13.72 23.94
N VAL A 11 -33.76 12.98 25.05
CA VAL A 11 -32.73 11.99 25.42
C VAL A 11 -32.71 10.79 24.46
N CYS A 12 -33.87 10.32 23.99
CA CYS A 12 -33.94 9.22 23.02
C CYS A 12 -33.39 9.60 21.64
N LEU A 13 -33.60 10.85 21.19
CA LEU A 13 -33.07 11.34 19.92
C LEU A 13 -31.54 11.49 19.94
N PHE A 14 -30.96 11.95 21.05
CA PHE A 14 -29.49 12.02 21.21
C PHE A 14 -28.83 10.64 21.29
N ALA A 15 -29.43 9.69 22.01
CA ALA A 15 -28.92 8.32 22.08
C ALA A 15 -29.00 7.60 20.72
N ALA A 16 -30.08 7.80 19.97
CA ALA A 16 -30.24 7.25 18.62
C ALA A 16 -29.21 7.85 17.63
N ALA A 17 -28.94 9.15 17.72
CA ALA A 17 -27.92 9.81 16.89
C ALA A 17 -26.49 9.33 17.21
N PHE A 18 -26.17 9.11 18.49
CA PHE A 18 -24.87 8.55 18.92
C PHE A 18 -24.69 7.10 18.47
N LEU A 19 -25.74 6.28 18.60
CA LEU A 19 -25.73 4.91 18.11
C LEU A 19 -25.59 4.87 16.58
N LEU A 20 -26.33 5.70 15.85
CA LEU A 20 -26.20 5.81 14.39
C LEU A 20 -24.80 6.28 13.97
N MET A 21 -24.21 7.29 14.62
CA MET A 21 -22.83 7.72 14.37
C MET A 21 -21.83 6.60 14.67
N SER A 22 -21.98 5.90 15.79
CA SER A 22 -21.10 4.77 16.14
C SER A 22 -21.22 3.61 15.15
N VAL A 23 -22.44 3.30 14.68
CA VAL A 23 -22.70 2.29 13.65
C VAL A 23 -22.11 2.72 12.30
N LEU A 24 -22.20 4.00 11.94
CA LEU A 24 -21.58 4.53 10.72
C LEU A 24 -20.05 4.53 10.81
N ILE A 25 -19.46 4.86 11.97
CA ILE A 25 -18.01 4.80 12.21
C ILE A 25 -17.54 3.34 12.15
N VAL A 26 -18.20 2.42 12.85
CA VAL A 26 -17.88 0.99 12.83
C VAL A 26 -18.09 0.41 11.43
N SER A 27 -19.17 0.77 10.73
CA SER A 27 -19.42 0.33 9.36
C SER A 27 -18.35 0.85 8.41
N ARG A 28 -17.91 2.12 8.52
CA ARG A 28 -16.78 2.66 7.74
C ARG A 28 -15.48 1.94 8.08
N TYR A 29 -15.21 1.66 9.35
CA TYR A 29 -14.03 0.91 9.78
C TYR A 29 -14.03 -0.53 9.22
N LEU A 30 -15.18 -1.19 9.23
CA LEU A 30 -15.34 -2.56 8.73
C LEU A 30 -15.26 -2.62 7.20
N THR A 31 -15.89 -1.68 6.47
CA THR A 31 -15.81 -1.64 5.01
C THR A 31 -14.42 -1.25 4.53
N HIS A 32 -13.79 -0.25 5.16
CA HIS A 32 -12.43 0.17 4.83
C HIS A 32 -11.38 -0.89 5.21
N GLY A 33 -11.63 -1.68 6.26
CA GLY A 33 -10.81 -2.84 6.61
C GLY A 33 -10.93 -4.00 5.62
N LYS A 34 -12.09 -4.15 4.96
CA LYS A 34 -12.35 -5.24 4.01
C LYS A 34 -11.73 -5.00 2.64
N GLU A 35 -11.80 -3.77 2.09
CA GLU A 35 -11.13 -3.45 0.81
C GLU A 35 -9.60 -3.66 0.86
N ARG A 36 -8.95 -3.35 1.98
CA ARG A 36 -7.47 -3.44 2.12
C ARG A 36 -6.91 -4.85 2.06
N LYS A 37 -7.73 -5.88 2.28
CA LYS A 37 -7.27 -7.27 2.42
C LYS A 37 -7.46 -8.10 1.15
N GLU A 38 -8.21 -7.61 0.17
CA GLU A 38 -8.57 -8.37 -1.03
C GLU A 38 -7.51 -8.31 -2.16
N GLU A 39 -6.49 -7.44 -2.08
CA GLU A 39 -5.43 -7.33 -3.11
C GLU A 39 -4.08 -7.97 -2.74
N MET A 40 -3.83 -8.28 -1.46
CA MET A 40 -2.59 -8.93 -1.05
C MET A 40 -2.66 -10.44 -1.24
N VAL A 41 -1.60 -11.03 -1.78
CA VAL A 41 -1.45 -12.47 -1.96
C VAL A 41 -0.56 -13.03 -0.85
N ARG A 42 -0.96 -14.19 -0.29
CA ARG A 42 -0.14 -14.93 0.67
C ARG A 42 0.96 -15.68 -0.07
N VAL A 43 2.20 -15.45 0.32
CA VAL A 43 3.35 -16.27 -0.10
C VAL A 43 3.65 -17.26 1.04
N PRO A 44 3.59 -18.58 0.79
CA PRO A 44 3.83 -19.57 1.83
C PRO A 44 5.30 -19.56 2.27
N HIS A 45 5.54 -19.94 3.54
CA HIS A 45 6.89 -20.14 4.03
C HIS A 45 7.61 -21.24 3.25
N GLY A 46 8.94 -21.22 3.25
CA GLY A 46 9.72 -22.26 2.59
C GLY A 46 11.06 -21.76 2.08
N LYS A 47 11.88 -22.72 1.68
CA LYS A 47 13.17 -22.48 1.03
C LYS A 47 12.97 -22.15 -0.44
N PHE A 48 13.75 -21.23 -0.97
CA PHE A 48 13.84 -20.97 -2.40
C PHE A 48 15.28 -20.65 -2.80
N MET A 49 15.54 -20.72 -4.10
CA MET A 49 16.84 -20.36 -4.66
C MET A 49 16.86 -18.86 -4.97
N MET A 50 17.60 -18.09 -4.17
CA MET A 50 17.74 -16.64 -4.35
C MET A 50 19.01 -16.32 -5.14
N GLY A 51 18.97 -15.28 -5.98
CA GLY A 51 20.08 -14.79 -6.78
C GLY A 51 20.21 -15.46 -8.14
N SER A 52 21.26 -15.10 -8.88
CA SER A 52 21.55 -15.64 -10.21
C SER A 52 22.84 -16.46 -10.23
N ASN A 53 22.90 -17.47 -11.08
CA ASN A 53 24.15 -18.20 -11.35
C ASN A 53 24.99 -17.48 -12.41
N GLU A 54 26.21 -17.94 -12.64
CA GLU A 54 27.14 -17.31 -13.60
C GLU A 54 26.62 -17.33 -15.05
N GLU A 55 25.87 -18.35 -15.44
CA GLU A 55 25.30 -18.48 -16.78
C GLU A 55 24.19 -17.44 -17.00
N GLU A 56 23.29 -17.27 -16.03
CA GLU A 56 22.25 -16.24 -16.04
C GLU A 56 22.87 -14.83 -16.08
N VAL A 57 23.93 -14.60 -15.29
CA VAL A 57 24.67 -13.32 -15.31
C VAL A 57 25.31 -13.08 -16.67
N LYS A 58 25.83 -14.13 -17.33
CA LYS A 58 26.38 -14.02 -18.69
C LYS A 58 25.29 -13.62 -19.69
N VAL A 59 24.12 -14.25 -19.63
CA VAL A 59 22.97 -13.87 -20.47
C VAL A 59 22.58 -12.41 -20.25
N PHE A 60 22.53 -11.94 -19.00
CA PHE A 60 22.22 -10.53 -18.73
C PHE A 60 23.27 -9.56 -19.30
N LYS A 61 24.56 -9.90 -19.23
CA LYS A 61 25.63 -9.11 -19.86
C LYS A 61 25.48 -9.06 -21.38
N ASP A 62 25.13 -10.18 -22.00
CA ASP A 62 24.96 -10.27 -23.44
C ASP A 62 23.74 -9.46 -23.94
N VAL A 63 22.64 -9.46 -23.17
CA VAL A 63 21.39 -8.76 -23.54
C VAL A 63 21.41 -7.27 -23.17
N PHE A 64 21.90 -6.92 -21.97
CA PHE A 64 21.79 -5.57 -21.42
C PHE A 64 23.13 -4.82 -21.37
N GLY A 65 24.20 -5.43 -21.88
CA GLY A 65 25.57 -4.92 -21.82
C GLY A 65 26.21 -5.06 -20.43
N GLU A 66 27.49 -4.74 -20.32
CA GLU A 66 28.21 -4.78 -19.05
C GLU A 66 27.72 -3.67 -18.11
N LYS A 67 27.17 -4.06 -16.96
CA LYS A 67 26.69 -3.17 -15.90
C LYS A 67 27.48 -3.43 -14.61
N THR A 68 27.78 -2.36 -13.88
CA THR A 68 28.54 -2.41 -12.62
C THR A 68 27.82 -3.21 -11.53
N HIS A 69 26.48 -3.24 -11.54
CA HIS A 69 25.66 -3.86 -10.51
C HIS A 69 25.60 -5.40 -10.59
N TYR A 70 26.08 -6.04 -11.66
CA TYR A 70 26.12 -7.51 -11.70
C TYR A 70 27.05 -8.12 -10.64
N LYS A 71 28.01 -7.35 -10.12
CA LYS A 71 28.86 -7.77 -8.99
C LYS A 71 28.10 -7.84 -7.66
N GLU A 72 26.97 -7.15 -7.56
CA GLU A 72 26.12 -7.09 -6.37
C GLU A 72 25.07 -8.22 -6.35
N LEU A 73 24.87 -8.89 -7.49
CA LEU A 73 24.13 -10.15 -7.57
C LEU A 73 24.92 -11.21 -6.81
N LYS A 74 24.71 -11.28 -5.49
CA LYS A 74 25.21 -12.35 -4.64
C LYS A 74 24.78 -13.66 -5.31
N GLY A 75 25.75 -14.52 -5.62
CA GLY A 75 25.50 -15.78 -6.32
C GLY A 75 24.41 -16.62 -5.65
N GLN A 76 23.89 -17.59 -6.40
CA GLN A 76 22.75 -18.41 -5.96
C GLN A 76 22.96 -19.01 -4.56
N ARG A 77 21.99 -18.78 -3.67
CA ARG A 77 21.99 -19.31 -2.30
C ARG A 77 20.61 -19.71 -1.82
N THR A 78 20.54 -20.80 -1.07
CA THR A 78 19.24 -21.29 -0.55
C THR A 78 18.85 -20.43 0.65
N VAL A 79 17.70 -19.78 0.56
CA VAL A 79 17.16 -18.90 1.61
C VAL A 79 15.83 -19.42 2.10
N TYR A 80 15.62 -19.46 3.42
CA TYR A 80 14.32 -19.73 4.01
C TYR A 80 13.61 -18.42 4.34
N VAL A 81 12.38 -18.26 3.85
CA VAL A 81 11.51 -17.12 4.15
C VAL A 81 10.25 -17.63 4.84
N LYS A 82 9.80 -16.96 5.91
CA LYS A 82 8.52 -17.24 6.58
C LYS A 82 7.34 -16.91 5.66
N ASP A 83 6.11 -17.20 6.08
CA ASP A 83 4.94 -16.79 5.35
C ASP A 83 4.70 -15.30 5.52
N PHE A 84 4.31 -14.64 4.45
CA PHE A 84 4.01 -13.22 4.43
C PHE A 84 2.93 -12.93 3.40
N TYR A 85 2.42 -11.71 3.43
CA TYR A 85 1.53 -11.17 2.41
C TYR A 85 2.29 -10.09 1.65
N ILE A 86 2.09 -10.03 0.34
CA ILE A 86 2.60 -8.97 -0.53
C ILE A 86 1.48 -8.49 -1.44
N ASP A 87 1.50 -7.21 -1.81
CA ASP A 87 0.53 -6.68 -2.77
C ASP A 87 0.68 -7.38 -4.13
N ARG A 88 -0.45 -7.72 -4.77
CA ARG A 88 -0.43 -8.29 -6.13
C ARG A 88 0.06 -7.29 -7.17
N TYR A 89 -0.20 -6.01 -6.93
CA TYR A 89 0.12 -4.90 -7.83
C TYR A 89 0.90 -3.84 -7.06
N GLU A 90 1.65 -3.02 -7.79
CA GLU A 90 2.26 -1.82 -7.22
C GLU A 90 1.19 -0.86 -6.67
N VAL A 91 1.59 -0.03 -5.72
CA VAL A 91 0.72 1.00 -5.16
C VAL A 91 0.30 1.96 -6.26
N THR A 92 -1.01 2.17 -6.43
CA THR A 92 -1.50 3.06 -7.48
C THR A 92 -1.49 4.53 -7.05
N ASN A 93 -1.51 5.42 -8.04
CA ASN A 93 -1.69 6.86 -7.84
C ASN A 93 -2.91 7.18 -6.96
N ARG A 94 -4.05 6.53 -7.22
CA ARG A 94 -5.30 6.65 -6.44
C ARG A 94 -5.11 6.25 -4.98
N GLN A 95 -4.39 5.16 -4.73
CA GLN A 95 -4.11 4.70 -3.38
C GLN A 95 -3.19 5.67 -2.63
N TYR A 96 -2.12 6.13 -3.29
CA TYR A 96 -1.19 7.10 -2.71
C TYR A 96 -1.85 8.47 -2.47
N GLN A 97 -2.77 8.90 -3.34
CA GLN A 97 -3.53 10.14 -3.15
C GLN A 97 -4.37 10.09 -1.87
N LYS A 98 -5.04 8.96 -1.56
CA LYS A 98 -5.77 8.78 -0.30
C LYS A 98 -4.86 8.95 0.92
N PHE A 99 -3.61 8.47 0.83
CA PHE A 99 -2.62 8.67 1.88
C PHE A 99 -2.25 10.14 2.06
N VAL A 100 -1.95 10.84 0.96
CA VAL A 100 -1.60 12.28 0.98
C VAL A 100 -2.73 13.10 1.57
N GLU A 101 -3.97 12.88 1.12
CA GLU A 101 -5.15 13.61 1.61
C GLU A 101 -5.45 13.33 3.09
N ALA A 102 -5.30 12.08 3.53
CA ALA A 102 -5.57 11.70 4.92
C ALA A 102 -4.53 12.23 5.91
N THR A 103 -3.27 12.37 5.48
CA THR A 103 -2.15 12.71 6.36
C THR A 103 -1.61 14.12 6.16
N HIS A 104 -2.06 14.81 5.12
CA HIS A 104 -1.46 16.07 4.64
C HIS A 104 0.04 15.91 4.39
N TYR A 105 0.44 14.78 3.82
CA TYR A 105 1.85 14.44 3.62
C TYR A 105 2.53 15.49 2.73
N PRO A 106 3.69 16.05 3.13
CA PRO A 106 4.25 17.25 2.50
C PRO A 106 4.92 16.98 1.15
N ARG A 107 5.25 15.72 0.83
CA ARG A 107 5.93 15.36 -0.41
C ARG A 107 5.03 14.55 -1.32
N ILE A 108 4.65 15.15 -2.43
CA ILE A 108 3.86 14.53 -3.50
C ILE A 108 4.74 14.38 -4.75
N PRO A 109 4.45 13.40 -5.62
CA PRO A 109 5.16 13.25 -6.89
C PRO A 109 5.20 14.56 -7.68
N ASP A 110 6.35 14.91 -8.25
CA ASP A 110 6.54 16.20 -8.93
C ASP A 110 5.54 16.43 -10.07
N HIS A 111 5.16 15.36 -10.77
CA HIS A 111 4.18 15.42 -11.86
C HIS A 111 2.74 15.70 -11.39
N TRP A 112 2.43 15.61 -10.08
CA TRP A 112 1.13 15.98 -9.51
C TRP A 112 1.03 17.48 -9.18
N GLN A 113 2.16 18.18 -9.10
CA GLN A 113 2.24 19.59 -8.74
C GLN A 113 1.84 20.52 -9.90
N GLN A 114 1.54 19.97 -11.08
CA GLN A 114 1.11 20.74 -12.23
C GLN A 114 -0.26 21.39 -11.94
N HIS A 115 -0.24 22.73 -11.99
CA HIS A 115 -1.18 23.62 -11.31
C HIS A 115 -2.66 23.52 -11.71
N GLU A 116 -3.00 22.79 -12.77
CA GLU A 116 -4.40 22.67 -13.24
C GLU A 116 -5.22 21.68 -12.41
N HIS A 117 -4.60 20.78 -11.65
CA HIS A 117 -5.31 19.65 -11.02
C HIS A 117 -5.17 19.55 -9.49
N GLY A 118 -4.44 20.49 -8.87
CA GLY A 118 -4.46 20.71 -7.42
C GLY A 118 -3.91 19.55 -6.59
N ASN A 119 -2.61 19.23 -6.77
CA ASN A 119 -1.88 18.20 -6.01
C ASN A 119 -2.49 16.79 -6.16
N ARG A 120 -2.92 16.45 -7.37
CA ARG A 120 -3.57 15.18 -7.71
C ARG A 120 -2.83 14.49 -8.85
N PRO A 121 -2.97 13.16 -8.98
CA PRO A 121 -2.47 12.45 -10.15
C PRO A 121 -3.09 12.97 -11.45
N PRO A 122 -2.39 12.84 -12.59
CA PRO A 122 -2.94 13.20 -13.89
C PRO A 122 -4.24 12.44 -14.19
N PRO A 123 -5.25 13.09 -14.81
CA PRO A 123 -6.50 12.43 -15.18
C PRO A 123 -6.25 11.21 -16.07
N GLY A 124 -6.83 10.06 -15.70
CA GLY A 124 -6.68 8.80 -16.44
C GLY A 124 -5.48 7.95 -16.02
N GLU A 125 -4.63 8.43 -15.12
CA GLU A 125 -3.48 7.69 -14.56
C GLU A 125 -3.73 7.22 -13.12
N GLU A 126 -4.96 7.29 -12.61
CA GLU A 126 -5.26 7.01 -11.20
C GLU A 126 -4.93 5.57 -10.81
N ASP A 127 -5.08 4.62 -11.74
CA ASP A 127 -4.80 3.20 -11.50
C ASP A 127 -3.39 2.78 -11.94
N TYR A 128 -2.56 3.73 -12.40
CA TYR A 128 -1.16 3.45 -12.72
C TYR A 128 -0.32 3.42 -11.45
N PRO A 129 0.81 2.68 -11.44
CA PRO A 129 1.76 2.70 -10.34
C PRO A 129 2.21 4.13 -10.03
N VAL A 130 2.20 4.50 -8.75
CA VAL A 130 2.76 5.78 -8.32
C VAL A 130 4.28 5.78 -8.56
N THR A 131 4.76 6.85 -9.21
CA THR A 131 6.17 7.05 -9.52
C THR A 131 6.68 8.34 -8.85
N PHE A 132 7.99 8.58 -8.91
CA PHE A 132 8.64 9.73 -8.26
C PHE A 132 8.42 9.80 -6.75
N VAL A 133 8.39 8.63 -6.10
CA VAL A 133 8.39 8.48 -4.65
C VAL A 133 9.75 7.94 -4.20
N SER A 134 10.30 8.50 -3.12
CA SER A 134 11.51 7.98 -2.49
C SER A 134 11.21 6.73 -1.66
N TRP A 135 12.26 6.04 -1.21
CA TRP A 135 12.12 4.94 -0.26
C TRP A 135 11.40 5.37 1.04
N TYR A 136 11.67 6.58 1.53
CA TYR A 136 11.03 7.12 2.74
C TYR A 136 9.53 7.39 2.54
N ASP A 137 9.13 7.80 1.34
CA ASP A 137 7.72 7.99 0.96
C ASP A 137 6.98 6.66 0.95
N ALA A 138 7.56 5.66 0.29
CA ALA A 138 7.01 4.32 0.22
C ALA A 138 6.89 3.68 1.61
N GLN A 139 7.88 3.89 2.48
CA GLN A 139 7.83 3.43 3.86
C GLN A 139 6.72 4.13 4.66
N ALA A 140 6.59 5.45 4.54
CA ALA A 140 5.54 6.22 5.22
C ALA A 140 4.14 5.79 4.78
N TYR A 141 3.93 5.62 3.46
CA TYR A 141 2.70 5.08 2.91
C TYR A 141 2.40 3.68 3.46
N ALA A 142 3.38 2.78 3.44
CA ALA A 142 3.21 1.42 3.93
C ALA A 142 2.78 1.40 5.41
N GLN A 143 3.41 2.22 6.25
CA GLN A 143 3.04 2.35 7.66
C GLN A 143 1.62 2.89 7.85
N TRP A 144 1.25 3.95 7.12
CA TRP A 144 -0.11 4.50 7.15
C TRP A 144 -1.15 3.47 6.70
N ALA A 145 -0.83 2.67 5.67
CA ALA A 145 -1.68 1.61 5.16
C ALA A 145 -1.77 0.38 6.10
N GLY A 146 -1.04 0.37 7.23
CA GLY A 146 -0.95 -0.77 8.13
C GLY A 146 -0.16 -1.96 7.55
N LYS A 147 0.78 -1.68 6.65
CA LYS A 147 1.66 -2.61 5.93
C LYS A 147 3.13 -2.30 6.26
N ARG A 148 4.04 -2.92 5.50
CA ARG A 148 5.48 -2.64 5.49
C ARG A 148 6.04 -2.88 4.09
N LEU A 149 7.24 -2.38 3.82
CA LEU A 149 8.00 -2.78 2.63
C LEU A 149 8.45 -4.25 2.75
N PRO A 150 8.51 -5.00 1.64
CA PRO A 150 9.08 -6.35 1.63
C PRO A 150 10.61 -6.27 1.85
N THR A 151 11.20 -7.34 2.37
CA THR A 151 12.65 -7.52 2.26
C THR A 151 13.03 -7.92 0.84
N GLU A 152 14.32 -7.87 0.49
CA GLU A 152 14.82 -8.34 -0.80
C GLU A 152 14.48 -9.83 -1.02
N GLU A 153 14.66 -10.65 0.01
CA GLU A 153 14.36 -12.09 -0.02
C GLU A 153 12.86 -12.35 -0.24
N GLU A 154 11.99 -11.58 0.44
CA GLU A 154 10.55 -11.69 0.29
C GLU A 154 10.10 -11.26 -1.11
N TRP A 155 10.66 -10.15 -1.62
CA TRP A 155 10.33 -9.64 -2.94
C TRP A 155 10.74 -10.64 -4.04
N GLU A 156 11.98 -11.15 -4.00
CA GLU A 156 12.45 -12.10 -4.99
C GLU A 156 11.68 -13.43 -4.94
N LYS A 157 11.38 -13.92 -3.72
CA LYS A 157 10.57 -15.14 -3.57
C LYS A 157 9.18 -14.96 -4.17
N ALA A 158 8.54 -13.82 -3.95
CA ALA A 158 7.22 -13.55 -4.51
C ALA A 158 7.27 -13.43 -6.04
N ALA A 159 8.30 -12.78 -6.59
CA ALA A 159 8.46 -12.53 -8.02
C ALA A 159 8.76 -13.81 -8.83
N ARG A 160 9.34 -14.84 -8.20
CA ARG A 160 9.65 -16.13 -8.86
C ARG A 160 8.45 -17.09 -8.99
N GLY A 161 7.33 -16.79 -8.32
CA GLY A 161 6.13 -17.66 -8.27
C GLY A 161 6.25 -18.85 -7.33
#